data_AF-A0A2E6CK62-F1
#
_entry.id   AF-A0A2E6CK62-F1
#
_cell.length_a   1.000
_cell.length_b   1.000
_cell.length_c   1.000
_cell.angle_alpha   90.00
_cell.angle_beta   90.00
_cell.angle_gamma   90.00
#
_symmetry.space_group_name_H-M   'P 1'
#
loop_
_entity.id
_entity.type
_entity.pdbx_description
1 polymer ?
#
loop_
_entity_poly.entity_id
_entity_poly.type
_entity_poly.pdbx_seq_one_letter_code
_entity_poly.pdbx_strand_id
1 'polypeptide(L)'
;MFDGNLRSAVDKILDPIGSLLYRLKITADALTVTGILIAVAGAIVIGRGHMFAGFICLLLTGIPDALDGAVAKAAGTASVRGAFFDSVSDRVTDALLFSGIAWHLATEESGQIMMLPVALMATAMLVSYQRAKAESLGFDAKGGIMERAERFIVLAIGLLIDEILIPVLWVMLVLTGITACQRFVKIWKQATKHMGPPVGG
;
A
#
# COMPACT_ATOMS: atom_id res chain seq x y z
N MET A 1 -6.14 -4.52 -19.81
CA MET A 1 -5.54 -4.72 -21.16
C MET A 1 -4.13 -4.13 -21.29
N PHE A 2 -3.62 -3.38 -20.29
CA PHE A 2 -2.21 -2.92 -20.23
C PHE A 2 -1.32 -3.74 -19.27
N ASP A 3 -1.88 -4.67 -18.50
CA ASP A 3 -1.15 -5.37 -17.42
C ASP A 3 -0.04 -6.32 -17.91
N GLY A 4 -0.22 -6.99 -19.05
CA GLY A 4 0.77 -7.98 -19.52
C GLY A 4 2.07 -7.36 -20.01
N ASN A 5 1.99 -6.25 -20.75
CA ASN A 5 3.15 -5.58 -21.34
C ASN A 5 3.92 -4.78 -20.29
N LEU A 6 3.22 -4.14 -19.35
CA LEU A 6 3.87 -3.41 -18.25
C LEU A 6 4.57 -4.38 -17.29
N ARG A 7 3.89 -5.47 -16.89
CA ARG A 7 4.48 -6.47 -16.00
C ARG A 7 5.71 -7.14 -16.61
N SER A 8 5.66 -7.51 -17.90
CA SER A 8 6.82 -8.09 -18.58
C SER A 8 7.99 -7.11 -18.75
N ALA A 9 7.72 -5.80 -18.90
CA ALA A 9 8.77 -4.78 -18.92
C ALA A 9 9.42 -4.60 -17.54
N VAL A 10 8.60 -4.57 -16.48
CA VAL A 10 9.05 -4.48 -15.09
C VAL A 10 9.88 -5.72 -14.71
N ASP A 11 9.40 -6.92 -15.03
CA ASP A 11 10.11 -8.18 -14.76
C ASP A 11 11.49 -8.21 -15.44
N LYS A 12 11.61 -7.71 -16.68
CA LYS A 12 12.90 -7.64 -17.40
C LYS A 12 13.95 -6.76 -16.69
N ILE A 13 13.50 -5.75 -15.94
CA ILE A 13 14.39 -4.85 -15.19
C ILE A 13 14.70 -5.45 -13.82
N LEU A 14 13.71 -6.02 -13.14
CA LEU A 14 13.84 -6.50 -11.77
C LEU A 14 14.50 -7.89 -11.67
N ASP A 15 14.24 -8.81 -12.60
CA ASP A 15 14.80 -10.18 -12.60
C ASP A 15 16.35 -10.22 -12.52
N PRO A 16 17.13 -9.41 -13.29
CA PRO A 16 18.58 -9.41 -13.17
C PRO A 16 19.06 -8.85 -11.82
N ILE A 17 18.37 -7.85 -11.28
CA ILE A 17 18.69 -7.26 -9.97
C ILE A 17 18.39 -8.27 -8.86
N GLY A 18 17.22 -8.92 -8.91
CA GLY A 18 16.85 -9.98 -7.97
C GLY A 18 17.83 -11.16 -7.99
N SER A 19 18.29 -11.56 -9.18
CA SER A 19 19.31 -12.60 -9.34
C SER A 19 20.66 -12.19 -8.73
N LEU A 20 21.06 -10.92 -8.87
CA LEU A 20 22.27 -10.39 -8.25
C LEU A 20 22.16 -10.36 -6.72
N LEU A 21 21.06 -9.84 -6.17
CA LEU A 21 20.83 -9.79 -4.73
C LEU A 21 20.79 -11.19 -4.10
N TYR A 22 20.17 -12.15 -4.79
CA TYR A 22 20.21 -13.55 -4.37
C TYR A 22 21.64 -14.10 -4.32
N ARG A 23 22.48 -13.81 -5.31
CA ARG A 23 23.92 -14.19 -5.29
C ARG A 23 24.69 -13.57 -4.13
N LEU A 24 24.27 -12.38 -3.70
CA LEU A 24 24.78 -11.71 -2.50
C LEU A 24 24.18 -12.25 -1.19
N LYS A 25 23.39 -13.33 -1.26
CA LYS A 25 22.71 -13.98 -0.13
C LYS A 25 21.68 -13.09 0.59
N ILE A 26 21.15 -12.08 -0.09
CA ILE A 26 20.05 -11.27 0.42
C ILE A 26 18.74 -12.03 0.20
N THR A 27 17.94 -12.18 1.27
CA THR A 27 16.66 -12.88 1.23
C THR A 27 15.50 -11.91 0.98
N ALA A 28 14.38 -12.42 0.46
CA ALA A 28 13.14 -11.64 0.32
C ALA A 28 12.67 -11.10 1.68
N ASP A 29 12.63 -11.93 2.72
CA ASP A 29 12.27 -11.51 4.09
C ASP A 29 13.16 -10.34 4.58
N ALA A 30 14.46 -10.33 4.26
CA ALA A 30 15.36 -9.25 4.65
C ALA A 30 15.06 -7.93 3.90
N LEU A 31 14.67 -8.01 2.62
CA LEU A 31 14.21 -6.84 1.86
C LEU A 31 12.92 -6.28 2.46
N THR A 32 11.94 -7.14 2.74
CA THR A 32 10.69 -6.72 3.35
C THR A 32 10.91 -6.02 4.70
N VAL A 33 11.78 -6.57 5.58
CA VAL A 33 12.17 -5.92 6.85
C VAL A 33 12.88 -4.58 6.61
N THR A 34 13.75 -4.50 5.60
CA THR A 34 14.44 -3.25 5.23
C THR A 34 13.43 -2.18 4.82
N GLY A 35 12.40 -2.54 4.06
CA GLY A 35 11.30 -1.64 3.70
C GLY A 35 10.59 -1.06 4.93
N ILE A 36 10.28 -1.90 5.93
CA ILE A 36 9.68 -1.44 7.19
C ILE A 36 10.62 -0.49 7.94
N LEU A 37 11.91 -0.78 8.02
CA LEU A 37 12.88 0.10 8.70
C LEU A 37 12.99 1.47 8.01
N ILE A 38 12.97 1.49 6.68
CA ILE A 38 12.91 2.74 5.90
C ILE A 38 11.61 3.48 6.19
N ALA A 39 10.47 2.78 6.30
CA ALA A 39 9.19 3.39 6.65
C ALA A 39 9.19 4.00 8.05
N VAL A 40 9.83 3.35 9.04
CA VAL A 40 10.02 3.90 10.39
C VAL A 40 10.86 5.18 10.34
N ALA A 41 11.98 5.16 9.61
CA ALA A 41 12.80 6.35 9.43
C ALA A 41 12.01 7.48 8.75
N GLY A 42 11.26 7.14 7.70
CA GLY A 42 10.38 8.07 6.98
C GLY A 42 9.32 8.69 7.90
N ALA A 43 8.66 7.89 8.73
CA ALA A 43 7.66 8.37 9.68
C ALA A 43 8.26 9.38 10.68
N ILE A 44 9.48 9.12 11.19
CA ILE A 44 10.17 10.02 12.12
C ILE A 44 10.58 11.32 11.42
N VAL A 45 11.14 11.22 10.21
CA VAL A 45 11.60 12.37 9.43
C VAL A 45 10.43 13.27 9.02
N ILE A 46 9.32 12.67 8.56
CA ILE A 46 8.07 13.38 8.27
C ILE A 46 7.54 14.03 9.54
N GLY A 47 7.46 13.29 10.65
CA GLY A 47 6.95 13.81 11.93
C GLY A 47 7.73 15.01 12.46
N ARG A 48 9.02 15.13 12.11
CA ARG A 48 9.87 16.28 12.43
C ARG A 48 9.78 17.45 11.43
N GLY A 49 8.89 17.38 10.45
CA GLY A 49 8.67 18.45 9.46
C GLY A 49 9.58 18.39 8.24
N HIS A 50 10.41 17.35 8.07
CA HIS A 50 11.29 17.25 6.91
C HIS A 50 10.60 16.53 5.72
N MET A 51 9.63 17.20 5.08
CA MET A 51 8.78 16.59 4.05
C MET A 51 9.55 16.01 2.87
N PHE A 52 10.52 16.75 2.32
CA PHE A 52 11.33 16.25 1.19
C PHE A 52 12.13 14.98 1.55
N ALA A 53 12.72 14.91 2.74
CA ALA A 53 13.40 13.71 3.19
C ALA A 53 12.41 12.56 3.45
N GLY A 54 11.19 12.88 3.90
CA GLY A 54 10.06 11.96 3.97
C GLY A 54 9.66 11.40 2.60
N PHE A 55 9.58 12.25 1.57
CA PHE A 55 9.35 11.86 0.18
C PHE A 55 10.42 10.87 -0.30
N ILE A 56 11.70 11.15 -0.04
CA ILE A 56 12.79 10.21 -0.38
C ILE A 56 12.61 8.88 0.36
N CYS A 57 12.30 8.91 1.66
CA CYS A 57 12.05 7.68 2.42
C CYS A 57 10.89 6.87 1.84
N LEU A 58 9.76 7.51 1.52
CA LEU A 58 8.61 6.87 0.86
C LEU A 58 9.04 6.21 -0.47
N LEU A 59 9.79 6.90 -1.32
CA LEU A 59 10.28 6.29 -2.57
C LEU A 59 11.17 5.08 -2.30
N LEU A 60 12.03 5.16 -1.29
CA LEU A 60 12.92 4.08 -0.88
C LEU A 60 12.15 2.88 -0.30
N THR A 61 10.97 3.05 0.30
CA THR A 61 10.17 1.89 0.77
C THR A 61 9.64 1.04 -0.39
N GLY A 62 9.43 1.63 -1.58
CA GLY A 62 8.95 0.89 -2.75
C GLY A 62 10.02 0.02 -3.43
N ILE A 63 11.31 0.27 -3.16
CA ILE A 63 12.41 -0.49 -3.79
C ILE A 63 12.50 -1.93 -3.26
N PRO A 64 12.55 -2.18 -1.94
CA PRO A 64 12.55 -3.54 -1.41
C PRO A 64 11.29 -4.32 -1.80
N ASP A 65 10.13 -3.66 -1.80
CA ASP A 65 8.81 -4.20 -2.20
C ASP A 65 8.83 -4.72 -3.66
N ALA A 66 9.41 -3.94 -4.58
CA ALA A 66 9.54 -4.37 -5.97
C ALA A 66 10.53 -5.54 -6.14
N LEU A 67 11.57 -5.61 -5.30
CA LEU A 67 12.67 -6.56 -5.45
C LEU A 67 12.46 -7.88 -4.72
N ASP A 68 11.61 -7.93 -3.69
CA ASP A 68 11.43 -9.14 -2.88
C ASP A 68 10.85 -10.31 -3.70
N GLY A 69 9.91 -10.03 -4.61
CA GLY A 69 9.33 -11.01 -5.53
C GLY A 69 10.35 -11.51 -6.55
N ALA A 70 11.21 -10.62 -7.06
CA ALA A 70 12.29 -10.99 -7.98
C ALA A 70 13.34 -11.86 -7.28
N VAL A 71 13.71 -11.54 -6.03
CA VAL A 71 14.61 -12.34 -5.20
C VAL A 71 13.98 -13.69 -4.85
N ALA A 72 12.72 -13.73 -4.44
CA ALA A 72 12.01 -14.97 -4.11
C ALA A 72 11.87 -15.89 -5.33
N LYS A 73 11.64 -15.32 -6.52
CA LYS A 73 11.62 -16.04 -7.80
C LYS A 73 12.99 -16.60 -8.14
N ALA A 74 14.06 -15.80 -8.04
CA ALA A 74 15.43 -16.24 -8.30
C ALA A 74 15.90 -17.32 -7.31
N ALA A 75 15.48 -17.23 -6.05
CA ALA A 75 15.80 -18.20 -5.00
C ALA A 75 14.93 -19.46 -5.04
N GLY A 76 13.83 -19.48 -5.81
CA GLY A 76 12.85 -20.57 -5.80
C GLY A 76 12.05 -20.66 -4.50
N THR A 77 11.93 -19.58 -3.74
CA THR A 77 11.30 -19.52 -2.40
C THR A 77 9.96 -18.79 -2.39
N ALA A 78 9.37 -18.52 -3.55
CA ALA A 78 8.02 -17.94 -3.64
C ALA A 78 7.00 -18.83 -2.90
N SER A 79 6.28 -18.25 -1.94
CA SER A 79 5.44 -19.03 -1.02
C SER A 79 4.24 -18.23 -0.49
N VAL A 80 3.23 -18.94 0.03
CA VAL A 80 2.07 -18.34 0.71
C VAL A 80 2.52 -17.53 1.94
N ARG A 81 3.55 -17.99 2.66
CA ARG A 81 4.15 -17.26 3.79
C ARG A 81 4.72 -15.92 3.33
N GLY A 82 5.50 -15.91 2.24
CA GLY A 82 6.07 -14.67 1.69
C GLY A 82 4.99 -13.69 1.26
N ALA A 83 3.99 -14.16 0.51
CA ALA A 83 2.87 -13.32 0.09
C ALA A 83 2.05 -12.75 1.26
N PHE A 84 1.93 -13.50 2.37
CA PHE A 84 1.33 -13.00 3.61
C PHE A 84 2.21 -11.93 4.27
N PHE A 85 3.52 -12.16 4.35
CA PHE A 85 4.45 -11.22 4.98
C PHE A 85 4.56 -9.89 4.22
N ASP A 86 4.69 -9.93 2.90
CA ASP A 86 4.61 -8.79 1.98
C ASP A 86 3.34 -7.98 2.26
N SER A 87 2.20 -8.67 2.22
CA SER A 87 0.91 -8.11 2.55
C SER A 87 0.87 -7.39 3.91
N VAL A 88 1.31 -8.03 4.99
CA VAL A 88 1.30 -7.39 6.31
C VAL A 88 2.25 -6.17 6.34
N SER A 89 3.41 -6.28 5.71
CA SER A 89 4.45 -5.26 5.69
C SER A 89 4.02 -4.01 4.93
N ASP A 90 3.27 -4.16 3.85
CA ASP A 90 2.59 -3.07 3.15
C ASP A 90 1.71 -2.25 4.09
N ARG A 91 0.91 -2.94 4.91
CA ARG A 91 -0.05 -2.30 5.80
C ARG A 91 0.66 -1.59 6.95
N VAL A 92 1.74 -2.19 7.47
CA VAL A 92 2.61 -1.57 8.47
C VAL A 92 3.28 -0.31 7.89
N THR A 93 3.78 -0.38 6.67
CA THR A 93 4.44 0.74 5.97
C THR A 93 3.47 1.90 5.76
N ASP A 94 2.28 1.64 5.19
CA ASP A 94 1.23 2.65 5.02
C ASP A 94 0.88 3.31 6.37
N ALA A 95 0.70 2.51 7.43
CA ALA A 95 0.36 3.01 8.76
C ALA A 95 1.46 3.88 9.38
N LEU A 96 2.74 3.49 9.25
CA LEU A 96 3.87 4.27 9.73
C LEU A 96 3.94 5.64 9.05
N LEU A 97 3.83 5.67 7.72
CA LEU A 97 3.93 6.91 6.95
C LEU A 97 2.75 7.86 7.25
N PHE A 98 1.52 7.35 7.31
CA PHE A 98 0.38 8.17 7.73
C PHE A 98 0.51 8.65 9.19
N SER A 99 1.09 7.84 10.08
CA SER A 99 1.35 8.26 11.46
C SER A 99 2.40 9.37 11.55
N GLY A 100 3.43 9.33 10.71
CA GLY A 100 4.41 10.41 10.59
C GLY A 100 3.77 11.73 10.16
N ILE A 101 2.87 11.67 9.17
CA ILE A 101 2.11 12.85 8.71
C ILE A 101 1.17 13.35 9.82
N ALA A 102 0.47 12.45 10.50
CA ALA A 102 -0.40 12.79 11.62
C ALA A 102 0.39 13.48 12.74
N TRP A 103 1.59 12.99 13.08
CA TRP A 103 2.49 13.61 14.05
C TRP A 103 2.89 15.02 13.62
N HIS A 104 3.33 15.19 12.38
CA HIS A 104 3.70 16.51 11.86
C HIS A 104 2.54 17.51 11.96
N LEU A 105 1.36 17.13 11.46
CA LEU A 105 0.18 17.97 11.47
C LEU A 105 -0.34 18.24 12.89
N ALA A 106 -0.15 17.32 13.84
CA ALA A 106 -0.49 17.56 15.25
C ALA A 106 0.42 18.61 15.91
N THR A 107 1.61 18.83 15.35
CA THR A 107 2.60 19.77 15.88
C THR A 107 2.46 21.15 15.26
N GLU A 108 2.30 21.23 13.93
CA GLU A 108 2.32 22.51 13.19
C GLU A 108 0.94 23.16 13.04
N GLU A 109 -0.13 22.35 13.01
CA GLU A 109 -1.47 22.86 12.69
C GLU A 109 -2.37 22.93 13.93
N SER A 110 -3.21 23.97 13.97
CA SER A 110 -4.19 24.11 15.03
C SER A 110 -5.45 23.26 14.76
N GLY A 111 -6.12 22.82 15.83
CA GLY A 111 -7.37 22.07 15.72
C GLY A 111 -7.16 20.57 15.51
N GLN A 112 -7.93 19.98 14.59
CA GLN A 112 -8.05 18.52 14.45
C GLN A 112 -7.57 17.99 13.10
N ILE A 113 -6.81 18.77 12.33
CA ILE A 113 -6.39 18.37 10.99
C ILE A 113 -5.50 17.11 11.00
N MET A 114 -4.81 16.80 12.11
CA MET A 114 -4.11 15.52 12.29
C MET A 114 -5.01 14.29 12.13
N MET A 115 -6.33 14.44 12.32
CA MET A 115 -7.29 13.35 12.12
C MET A 115 -7.49 12.99 10.65
N LEU A 116 -7.09 13.86 9.72
CA LEU A 116 -7.20 13.61 8.28
C LEU A 116 -6.34 12.42 7.83
N PRO A 117 -5.00 12.38 8.06
CA PRO A 117 -4.20 11.19 7.75
C PRO A 117 -4.62 9.96 8.56
N VAL A 118 -5.15 10.12 9.78
CA VAL A 118 -5.71 9.00 10.58
C VAL A 118 -6.94 8.40 9.89
N ALA A 119 -7.87 9.23 9.42
CA ALA A 119 -9.06 8.80 8.70
C ALA A 119 -8.70 8.15 7.36
N LEU A 120 -7.71 8.71 6.65
CA LEU A 120 -7.18 8.13 5.41
C LEU A 120 -6.56 6.76 5.66
N MET A 121 -5.74 6.61 6.71
CA MET A 121 -5.19 5.31 7.12
C MET A 121 -6.30 4.30 7.41
N ALA A 122 -7.31 4.66 8.21
CA ALA A 122 -8.43 3.78 8.53
C ALA A 122 -9.19 3.33 7.27
N THR A 123 -9.41 4.25 6.33
CA THR A 123 -10.10 3.98 5.06
C THR A 123 -9.26 3.09 4.14
N ALA A 124 -7.93 3.31 4.06
CA ALA A 124 -7.01 2.47 3.30
C ALA A 124 -6.91 1.04 3.88
N MET A 125 -6.92 0.90 5.20
CA MET A 125 -6.99 -0.39 5.89
C MET A 125 -8.31 -1.11 5.57
N LEU A 126 -9.45 -0.38 5.55
CA LEU A 126 -10.74 -0.94 5.18
C LEU A 126 -10.75 -1.47 3.74
N VAL A 127 -10.20 -0.71 2.78
CA VAL A 127 -10.06 -1.14 1.37
C VAL A 127 -9.24 -2.44 1.26
N SER A 128 -8.16 -2.55 2.04
CA SER A 128 -7.28 -3.72 2.06
C SER A 128 -7.96 -4.93 2.73
N TYR A 129 -8.66 -4.71 3.85
CA TYR A 129 -9.41 -5.73 4.56
C TYR A 129 -10.57 -6.29 3.73
N GLN A 130 -11.35 -5.43 3.08
CA GLN A 130 -12.44 -5.87 2.19
C GLN A 130 -11.93 -6.81 1.10
N ARG A 131 -10.77 -6.51 0.51
CA ARG A 131 -10.14 -7.38 -0.49
C ARG A 131 -9.70 -8.71 0.10
N ALA A 132 -8.93 -8.68 1.19
CA ALA A 132 -8.46 -9.90 1.85
C ALA A 132 -9.63 -10.80 2.28
N LYS A 133 -10.68 -10.20 2.86
CA LYS A 133 -11.86 -10.95 3.30
C LYS A 133 -12.65 -11.51 2.12
N ALA A 134 -12.87 -10.74 1.06
CA ALA A 134 -13.55 -11.21 -0.14
C ALA A 134 -12.81 -12.37 -0.80
N GLU A 135 -11.48 -12.24 -0.99
CA GLU A 135 -10.66 -13.30 -1.58
C GLU A 135 -10.69 -14.58 -0.71
N SER A 136 -10.69 -14.46 0.62
CA SER A 136 -10.86 -15.60 1.54
C SER A 136 -12.22 -16.29 1.45
N LEU A 137 -13.25 -15.59 0.95
CA LEU A 137 -14.60 -16.11 0.73
C LEU A 137 -14.80 -16.58 -0.73
N GLY A 138 -13.76 -16.54 -1.57
CA GLY A 138 -13.84 -16.91 -2.98
C GLY A 138 -14.46 -15.85 -3.89
N PHE A 139 -14.60 -14.60 -3.43
CA PHE A 139 -15.10 -13.48 -4.23
C PHE A 139 -13.95 -12.66 -4.84
N ASP A 140 -14.18 -12.10 -6.02
CA ASP A 140 -13.24 -11.17 -6.64
C ASP A 140 -13.42 -9.76 -6.07
N ALA A 141 -12.33 -9.17 -5.57
CA ALA A 141 -12.32 -7.82 -5.00
C ALA A 141 -11.28 -6.91 -5.65
N LYS A 142 -10.78 -7.25 -6.84
CA LYS A 142 -9.89 -6.39 -7.63
C LYS A 142 -10.61 -5.13 -8.12
N GLY A 143 -9.84 -4.05 -8.30
CA GLY A 143 -10.30 -2.78 -8.83
C GLY A 143 -10.65 -1.75 -7.76
N GLY A 144 -10.97 -0.55 -8.23
CA GLY A 144 -11.06 0.65 -7.42
C GLY A 144 -10.37 1.80 -8.13
N ILE A 145 -10.74 3.04 -7.82
CA ILE A 145 -10.10 4.22 -8.42
C ILE A 145 -8.82 4.64 -7.67
N MET A 146 -8.63 4.14 -6.44
CA MET A 146 -7.52 4.50 -5.57
C MET A 146 -6.99 3.24 -4.86
N GLU A 147 -6.26 2.42 -5.59
CA GLU A 147 -5.57 1.26 -5.01
C GLU A 147 -4.25 1.71 -4.35
N ARG A 148 -3.42 0.75 -3.92
CA ARG A 148 -2.22 1.06 -3.13
C ARG A 148 -1.20 1.86 -3.95
N ALA A 149 -0.98 1.49 -5.21
CA ALA A 149 -0.02 2.17 -6.08
C ALA A 149 -0.42 3.64 -6.33
N GLU A 150 -1.70 3.91 -6.57
CA GLU A 150 -2.19 5.29 -6.75
C GLU A 150 -2.02 6.09 -5.45
N ARG A 151 -2.34 5.51 -4.28
CA ARG A 151 -2.10 6.17 -3.00
C ARG A 151 -0.62 6.49 -2.79
N PHE A 152 0.28 5.55 -3.11
CA PHE A 152 1.72 5.74 -2.99
C PHE A 152 2.20 6.93 -3.85
N ILE A 153 1.78 6.99 -5.11
CA ILE A 153 2.16 8.05 -6.05
C ILE A 153 1.62 9.40 -5.57
N VAL A 154 0.34 9.47 -5.22
CA VAL A 154 -0.31 10.71 -4.79
C VAL A 154 0.28 11.22 -3.47
N LEU A 155 0.59 10.31 -2.53
CA LEU A 155 1.28 10.68 -1.29
C LEU A 155 2.69 11.22 -1.56
N ALA A 156 3.42 10.61 -2.50
CA ALA A 156 4.74 11.10 -2.90
C ALA A 156 4.68 12.53 -3.44
N ILE A 157 3.67 12.85 -4.25
CA ILE A 157 3.45 14.22 -4.74
C ILE A 157 3.16 15.17 -3.56
N GLY A 158 2.33 14.77 -2.61
CA GLY A 158 2.03 15.59 -1.42
C GLY A 158 3.23 15.82 -0.49
N LEU A 159 4.15 14.86 -0.38
CA LEU A 159 5.39 15.03 0.38
C LEU A 159 6.47 15.81 -0.38
N LEU A 160 6.43 15.79 -1.71
CA LEU A 160 7.35 16.56 -2.56
C LEU A 160 7.03 18.05 -2.57
N ILE A 161 5.73 18.39 -2.53
CA ILE A 161 5.21 19.76 -2.56
C ILE A 161 4.40 19.94 -1.26
N ASP A 162 5.06 20.40 -0.20
CA ASP A 162 4.46 20.40 1.14
C ASP A 162 3.23 21.33 1.24
N GLU A 163 3.19 22.39 0.44
CA GLU A 163 2.14 23.41 0.45
C GLU A 163 0.77 22.84 0.03
N ILE A 164 0.77 21.72 -0.70
CA ILE A 164 -0.44 21.04 -1.16
C ILE A 164 -0.75 19.76 -0.38
N LEU A 165 0.03 19.41 0.64
CA LEU A 165 -0.13 18.16 1.39
C LEU A 165 -1.55 17.99 1.93
N ILE A 166 -2.12 19.03 2.58
CA ILE A 166 -3.47 18.96 3.15
C ILE A 166 -4.54 18.76 2.06
N PRO A 167 -4.60 19.57 0.98
CA PRO A 167 -5.48 19.31 -0.16
C PRO A 167 -5.31 17.90 -0.74
N VAL A 168 -4.08 17.43 -0.88
CA VAL A 168 -3.77 16.08 -1.39
C VAL A 168 -4.38 15.02 -0.47
N LEU A 169 -4.22 15.13 0.84
CA LEU A 169 -4.80 14.18 1.81
C LEU A 169 -6.33 14.14 1.75
N TRP A 170 -7.00 15.29 1.52
CA TRP A 170 -8.45 15.33 1.31
C TRP A 170 -8.88 14.59 0.05
N VAL A 171 -8.20 14.86 -1.07
CA VAL A 171 -8.46 14.15 -2.34
C VAL A 171 -8.23 12.64 -2.15
N MET A 172 -7.14 12.26 -1.49
CA MET A 172 -6.86 10.86 -1.18
C MET A 172 -7.97 10.22 -0.34
N LEU A 173 -8.45 10.90 0.70
CA LEU A 173 -9.51 10.39 1.56
C LEU A 173 -10.80 10.14 0.76
N VAL A 174 -11.20 11.10 -0.06
CA VAL A 174 -12.41 10.97 -0.91
C VAL A 174 -12.26 9.82 -1.89
N LEU A 175 -11.16 9.73 -2.63
CA LEU A 175 -10.95 8.69 -3.63
C LEU A 175 -10.80 7.29 -3.00
N THR A 176 -10.16 7.19 -1.83
CA THR A 176 -10.06 5.93 -1.07
C THR A 176 -11.42 5.53 -0.51
N GLY A 177 -12.23 6.48 -0.04
CA GLY A 177 -13.60 6.24 0.41
C GLY A 177 -14.52 5.76 -0.72
N ILE A 178 -14.43 6.39 -1.91
CA ILE A 178 -15.14 5.92 -3.10
C ILE A 178 -14.71 4.48 -3.46
N THR A 179 -13.41 4.19 -3.38
CA THR A 179 -12.88 2.84 -3.62
C THR A 179 -13.43 1.82 -2.62
N ALA A 180 -13.52 2.17 -1.33
CA ALA A 180 -14.13 1.32 -0.30
C ALA A 180 -15.61 1.02 -0.61
N CYS A 181 -16.37 2.02 -1.05
CA CYS A 181 -17.77 1.84 -1.46
C CYS A 181 -17.90 0.97 -2.72
N GLN A 182 -17.07 1.22 -3.74
CA GLN A 182 -17.05 0.44 -4.98
C GLN A 182 -16.78 -1.04 -4.71
N ARG A 183 -15.76 -1.33 -3.89
CA ARG A 183 -15.41 -2.71 -3.50
C ARG A 183 -16.52 -3.34 -2.69
N PHE A 184 -17.06 -2.65 -1.68
CA PHE A 184 -18.19 -3.15 -0.91
C PHE A 184 -19.38 -3.53 -1.79
N VAL A 185 -19.83 -2.63 -2.69
CA VAL A 185 -20.95 -2.91 -3.60
C VAL A 185 -20.66 -4.08 -4.53
N LYS A 186 -19.44 -4.19 -5.05
CA LYS A 186 -19.01 -5.30 -5.90
C LYS A 186 -19.06 -6.64 -5.16
N ILE A 187 -18.55 -6.69 -3.93
CA ILE A 187 -18.55 -7.90 -3.10
C ILE A 187 -19.98 -8.26 -2.69
N TRP A 188 -20.77 -7.26 -2.28
CA TRP A 188 -22.16 -7.46 -1.87
C TRP A 188 -22.99 -8.09 -2.98
N LYS A 189 -22.88 -7.57 -4.22
CA LYS A 189 -23.57 -8.14 -5.40
C LYS A 189 -23.15 -9.59 -5.68
N GLN A 190 -21.88 -9.93 -5.50
CA GLN A 190 -21.41 -11.32 -5.66
C GLN A 190 -21.99 -12.22 -4.57
N ALA A 191 -21.94 -11.79 -3.32
CA ALA A 191 -22.48 -12.53 -2.18
C ALA A 191 -24.00 -12.76 -2.31
N THR A 192 -24.78 -11.75 -2.71
CA THR A 192 -26.22 -11.90 -2.94
C THR A 192 -26.53 -12.93 -4.03
N LYS A 193 -25.78 -12.94 -5.14
CA LYS A 193 -25.94 -13.96 -6.18
C LYS A 193 -25.62 -15.37 -5.68
N HIS A 194 -24.71 -15.48 -4.71
CA HIS A 194 -24.28 -16.75 -4.13
C HIS A 194 -25.30 -17.34 -3.13
N MET A 195 -26.27 -16.56 -2.64
CA MET A 195 -27.27 -17.05 -1.69
C MET A 195 -28.29 -18.03 -2.29
N GLY A 196 -28.40 -18.15 -3.62
CA GLY A 196 -29.47 -18.91 -4.27
C GLY A 196 -30.87 -18.35 -3.95
N PRO A 197 -31.95 -18.80 -4.62
CA PRO A 197 -33.30 -18.50 -4.14
C PRO A 197 -33.48 -19.10 -2.73
N PRO A 198 -34.27 -18.47 -1.84
CA PRO A 198 -34.54 -19.05 -0.52
C PRO A 198 -35.09 -20.47 -0.71
N VAL A 199 -34.51 -21.43 0.02
CA VAL A 199 -35.12 -22.76 0.18
C VAL A 199 -36.52 -22.51 0.72
N GLY A 200 -37.54 -22.94 -0.04
CA GLY A 200 -38.94 -22.52 0.13
C GLY A 200 -39.44 -22.58 1.57
N GLY A 201 -40.20 -21.55 1.94
CA GLY A 201 -41.21 -21.60 3.00
C GLY A 201 -42.57 -21.98 2.40
#